data_AF-A0A413UG90-F1
#
_entry.id   AF-A0A413UG90-F1
#
_cell.length_a   1.000
_cell.length_b   1.000
_cell.length_c   1.000
_cell.angle_alpha   90.00
_cell.angle_beta   90.00
_cell.angle_gamma   90.00
#
_symmetry.space_group_name_H-M   'P 1'
#
loop_
_entity.id
_entity.type
_entity.pdbx_description
1 polymer ?
#
loop_
_entity_poly.entity_id
_entity_poly.type
_entity_poly.pdbx_seq_one_letter_code
_entity_poly.pdbx_strand_id
1 'polypeptide(L)'
;METKLWSALIGLSKTVDSNPKTENTDTIIINCLQHLRNHTVTQDLIDLVHEEKDKISPSCKTCTHPCGNTSDYDMSLINDKKKELMNQILNLRDIHYIYRGLCYLGFDIDNSYIDELIKECKDK
;
A
#
# COMPACT_ATOMS: atom_id res chain seq x y z
N MET A 1 10.84 -9.97 5.50
CA MET A 1 10.00 -9.02 6.26
C MET A 1 9.45 -7.92 5.37
N GLU A 2 10.30 -7.23 4.59
CA GLU A 2 9.88 -6.16 3.67
C GLU A 2 8.76 -6.54 2.70
N THR A 3 8.83 -7.71 2.07
CA THR A 3 7.76 -8.21 1.18
C THR A 3 6.41 -8.30 1.90
N LYS A 4 6.40 -8.69 3.18
CA LYS A 4 5.16 -8.76 3.97
C LYS A 4 4.62 -7.37 4.29
N LEU A 5 5.50 -6.40 4.58
CA LEU A 5 5.07 -5.02 4.81
C LEU A 5 4.52 -4.38 3.53
N TRP A 6 5.15 -4.61 2.37
CA TRP A 6 4.59 -4.18 1.08
C TRP A 6 3.22 -4.81 0.82
N SER A 7 3.11 -6.13 1.02
CA SER A 7 1.85 -6.87 0.91
C SER A 7 0.73 -6.24 1.77
N ALA A 8 1.04 -5.91 3.02
CA ALA A 8 0.10 -5.29 3.95
C ALA A 8 -0.25 -3.84 3.55
N LEU A 9 0.73 -3.02 3.13
CA LEU A 9 0.50 -1.63 2.69
C LEU A 9 -0.38 -1.54 1.44
N ILE A 10 -0.19 -2.43 0.47
CA ILE A 10 -1.05 -2.50 -0.72
C ILE A 10 -2.49 -2.86 -0.29
N GLY A 11 -2.65 -3.82 0.62
CA GLY A 11 -3.94 -4.17 1.21
C GLY A 11 -4.60 -3.00 1.96
N LEU A 12 -3.82 -2.23 2.73
CA LEU A 12 -4.31 -1.05 3.44
C LEU A 12 -4.79 0.03 2.46
N SER A 13 -4.06 0.26 1.37
CA SER A 13 -4.48 1.21 0.33
C SER A 13 -5.82 0.83 -0.30
N LYS A 14 -6.03 -0.47 -0.60
CA LYS A 14 -7.34 -0.97 -1.08
C LYS A 14 -8.46 -0.80 -0.04
N THR A 15 -8.12 -0.94 1.25
CA THR A 15 -9.07 -0.74 2.33
C THR A 15 -9.55 0.72 2.38
N VAL A 16 -8.61 1.66 2.22
CA VAL A 16 -8.86 3.11 2.14
C VAL A 16 -9.60 3.52 0.86
N ASP A 17 -9.37 2.83 -0.27
CA ASP A 17 -10.10 3.08 -1.51
C ASP A 17 -11.61 2.79 -1.36
N SER A 18 -11.95 1.81 -0.51
CA SER A 18 -13.35 1.41 -0.24
C SER A 18 -13.98 2.09 0.99
N ASN A 19 -13.18 2.69 1.88
CA ASN A 19 -13.66 3.21 3.17
C ASN A 19 -12.87 4.45 3.59
N PRO A 20 -13.46 5.41 4.31
CA PRO A 20 -12.72 6.55 4.84
C PRO A 20 -11.55 6.10 5.73
N LYS A 21 -10.36 6.63 5.47
CA LYS A 21 -9.19 6.42 6.31
C LYS A 21 -9.37 7.04 7.70
N THR A 22 -8.59 6.60 8.69
CA THR A 22 -8.51 7.27 9.98
C THR A 22 -7.55 8.45 9.93
N GLU A 23 -7.51 9.26 10.98
CA GLU A 23 -6.54 10.34 11.14
C GLU A 23 -5.08 9.85 11.22
N ASN A 24 -4.85 8.58 11.56
CA ASN A 24 -3.51 8.02 11.73
C ASN A 24 -2.97 7.34 10.46
N THR A 25 -3.83 7.03 9.50
CA THR A 25 -3.47 6.18 8.35
C THR A 25 -2.30 6.74 7.53
N ASP A 26 -2.30 8.06 7.29
CA ASP A 26 -1.23 8.72 6.52
C ASP A 26 0.13 8.59 7.21
N THR A 27 0.15 8.84 8.52
CA THR A 27 1.37 8.73 9.34
C THR A 27 1.89 7.30 9.37
N ILE A 28 0.99 6.31 9.48
CA ILE A 28 1.36 4.89 9.45
C ILE A 28 2.01 4.54 8.11
N ILE A 29 1.38 4.90 6.98
CA ILE A 29 1.94 4.62 5.64
C ILE A 29 3.31 5.27 5.48
N ILE A 30 3.45 6.56 5.81
CA ILE A 30 4.72 7.28 5.68
C ILE A 30 5.81 6.64 6.55
N ASN A 31 5.49 6.29 7.80
CA ASN A 31 6.43 5.62 8.70
C ASN A 31 6.89 4.26 8.14
N CYS A 32 5.96 3.44 7.67
CA CYS A 32 6.27 2.15 7.06
C CYS A 32 7.17 2.30 5.81
N LEU A 33 6.90 3.28 4.95
CA LEU A 33 7.75 3.57 3.78
C LEU A 33 9.16 4.02 4.17
N GLN A 34 9.33 4.79 5.24
CA GLN A 34 10.65 5.16 5.76
C GLN A 34 11.42 3.92 6.25
N HIS A 35 10.76 3.00 6.95
CA HIS A 35 11.38 1.75 7.39
C HIS A 35 11.73 0.81 6.23
N LEU A 36 10.90 0.76 5.18
CA LEU A 36 11.22 0.05 3.93
C LEU A 36 12.46 0.64 3.26
N ARG A 37 12.51 1.98 3.10
CA ARG A 37 13.67 2.67 2.52
C ARG A 37 14.96 2.43 3.30
N ASN A 38 14.87 2.36 4.62
CA ASN A 38 16.02 2.20 5.50
C ASN A 38 16.35 0.73 5.82
N HIS A 39 15.63 -0.24 5.25
CA HIS A 39 15.80 -1.68 5.53
C HIS A 39 15.70 -2.05 7.02
N THR A 40 14.76 -1.40 7.75
CA THR A 40 14.56 -1.57 9.21
C THR A 40 13.17 -2.12 9.55
N VAL A 41 12.61 -2.94 8.64
CA VAL A 41 11.24 -3.48 8.79
C VAL A 41 11.16 -4.52 9.90
N THR A 42 10.21 -4.34 10.82
CA THR A 42 9.88 -5.25 11.93
C THR A 42 8.50 -5.90 11.76
N GLN A 43 8.17 -6.87 12.62
CA GLN A 43 6.83 -7.47 12.66
C GLN A 43 5.79 -6.47 13.21
N ASP A 44 6.16 -5.66 14.20
CA ASP A 44 5.29 -4.63 14.78
C ASP A 44 4.75 -3.64 13.75
N LEU A 45 5.52 -3.31 12.70
CA LEU A 45 5.05 -2.45 11.60
C LEU A 45 3.97 -3.14 10.76
N ILE A 46 4.08 -4.45 10.55
CA ILE A 46 3.08 -5.24 9.81
C ILE A 46 1.80 -5.33 10.63
N ASP A 47 1.94 -5.65 11.93
CA ASP A 47 0.83 -5.76 12.86
C ASP A 47 0.10 -4.41 12.98
N LEU A 48 0.84 -3.30 13.05
CA LEU A 48 0.26 -1.93 13.04
C LEU A 48 -0.58 -1.66 11.77
N VAL A 49 -0.11 -2.09 10.60
CA VAL A 49 -0.88 -1.95 9.34
C VAL A 49 -2.13 -2.82 9.36
N HIS A 50 -2.06 -4.02 9.92
CA HIS A 50 -3.22 -4.89 10.08
C HIS A 50 -4.25 -4.29 11.05
N GLU A 51 -3.82 -3.80 12.20
CA GLU A 51 -4.68 -3.09 13.16
C GLU A 51 -5.36 -1.86 12.53
N GLU A 52 -4.65 -1.14 11.66
CA GLU A 52 -5.22 0.01 10.98
C GLU A 52 -6.31 -0.39 9.97
N LYS A 53 -6.09 -1.45 9.18
CA LYS A 53 -7.14 -2.01 8.30
C LYS A 53 -8.38 -2.42 9.10
N ASP A 54 -8.17 -2.97 10.28
CA ASP A 54 -9.22 -3.44 11.17
C ASP A 54 -10.05 -2.29 11.77
N LYS A 55 -9.42 -1.15 12.03
CA LYS A 55 -10.10 0.08 12.46
C LYS A 55 -10.93 0.69 11.33
N ILE A 56 -10.39 0.69 10.10
CA ILE A 56 -11.08 1.24 8.92
C ILE A 56 -12.25 0.36 8.49
N SER A 57 -12.10 -0.97 8.55
CA SER A 57 -13.11 -1.91 8.08
C SER A 57 -13.33 -3.07 9.07
N PRO A 58 -13.91 -2.79 10.26
CA PRO A 58 -14.04 -3.77 11.34
C PRO A 58 -14.92 -4.97 10.97
N SER A 59 -15.97 -4.72 10.18
CA SER A 59 -16.91 -5.77 9.74
C SER A 59 -16.31 -6.78 8.76
N CYS A 60 -15.20 -6.44 8.09
CA CYS A 60 -14.55 -7.35 7.14
C CYS A 60 -13.88 -8.56 7.82
N LYS A 61 -13.49 -8.46 9.10
CA LYS A 61 -12.88 -9.58 9.85
C LYS A 61 -13.78 -10.80 9.97
N THR A 62 -15.06 -10.55 10.18
CA THR A 62 -16.07 -11.59 10.41
C THR A 62 -16.96 -11.79 9.18
N CYS A 63 -16.59 -11.19 8.05
CA CYS A 63 -17.37 -11.29 6.84
C CYS A 63 -17.33 -12.73 6.31
N THR A 64 -18.51 -13.33 6.14
CA THR A 64 -18.65 -14.68 5.58
C THR A 64 -18.50 -14.72 4.06
N HIS A 65 -18.40 -13.55 3.41
CA HIS A 65 -18.24 -13.37 1.97
C HIS A 65 -17.03 -12.45 1.68
N PRO A 66 -15.79 -12.93 1.85
CA PRO A 66 -14.60 -12.10 1.70
C PRO A 66 -14.45 -11.60 0.26
N CYS A 67 -14.34 -10.28 0.09
CA CYS A 67 -14.11 -9.64 -1.21
C CYS A 67 -12.63 -9.33 -1.52
N GLY A 68 -11.74 -9.46 -0.52
CA GLY A 68 -10.30 -9.22 -0.68
C GLY A 68 -9.86 -7.75 -0.58
N ASN A 69 -10.74 -6.82 -0.18
CA ASN A 69 -10.38 -5.40 -0.04
C ASN A 69 -9.52 -5.11 1.20
N THR A 70 -9.57 -5.96 2.22
CA THR A 70 -8.75 -5.86 3.44
C THR A 70 -7.63 -6.90 3.52
N SER A 71 -7.54 -7.79 2.52
CA SER A 71 -6.51 -8.82 2.45
C SER A 71 -5.15 -8.22 2.13
N ASP A 72 -4.12 -8.85 2.66
CA ASP A 72 -2.73 -8.65 2.22
C ASP A 72 -2.60 -9.01 0.75
N TYR A 73 -1.82 -8.23 0.00
CA TYR A 73 -1.68 -8.43 -1.46
C TYR A 73 -0.78 -9.61 -1.79
N ASP A 74 -1.15 -10.40 -2.79
CA ASP A 74 -0.30 -11.48 -3.28
C ASP A 74 0.91 -10.91 -4.04
N MET A 75 2.06 -10.87 -3.37
CA MET A 75 3.29 -10.32 -3.91
C MET A 75 3.87 -11.11 -5.09
N SER A 76 3.38 -12.34 -5.36
CA SER A 76 3.77 -13.09 -6.56
C SER A 76 3.26 -12.44 -7.85
N LEU A 77 2.23 -11.59 -7.75
CA LEU A 77 1.64 -10.85 -8.86
C LEU A 77 2.38 -9.53 -9.20
N ILE A 78 3.46 -9.22 -8.48
CA ILE A 78 4.29 -8.04 -8.74
C ILE A 78 5.25 -8.32 -9.90
N ASN A 79 4.94 -7.73 -11.06
CA ASN A 79 5.81 -7.73 -12.24
C ASN A 79 6.91 -6.66 -12.15
N ASP A 80 7.82 -6.65 -13.12
CA ASP A 80 8.97 -5.73 -13.11
C ASP A 80 8.57 -4.25 -13.17
N LYS A 81 7.47 -3.92 -13.87
CA LYS A 81 6.95 -2.55 -13.92
C LYS A 81 6.40 -2.10 -12.55
N LYS A 82 5.70 -2.98 -11.84
CA LYS A 82 5.25 -2.73 -10.47
C LYS A 82 6.43 -2.61 -9.49
N LYS A 83 7.53 -3.35 -9.70
CA LYS A 83 8.77 -3.16 -8.91
C LYS A 83 9.40 -1.78 -9.13
N GLU A 84 9.38 -1.28 -10.37
CA GLU A 84 9.81 0.09 -10.68
C GLU A 84 8.97 1.12 -9.90
N LEU A 85 7.63 0.95 -9.91
CA LEU A 85 6.72 1.80 -9.15
C LEU A 85 6.97 1.71 -7.63
N MET A 86 7.21 0.53 -7.07
CA MET A 86 7.57 0.39 -5.65
C MET A 86 8.80 1.22 -5.29
N ASN A 87 9.85 1.19 -6.13
CA ASN A 87 11.04 2.00 -5.92
C ASN A 87 10.74 3.50 -6.03
N GLN A 88 9.86 3.90 -6.95
CA GLN A 88 9.43 5.29 -7.07
C GLN A 88 8.68 5.76 -5.81
N ILE A 89 7.76 4.94 -5.27
CA ILE A 89 6.96 5.27 -4.08
C ILE A 89 7.84 5.59 -2.86
N LEU A 90 8.96 4.88 -2.68
CA LEU A 90 9.88 5.13 -1.55
C LEU A 90 10.51 6.54 -1.56
N ASN A 91 10.49 7.21 -2.71
CA ASN A 91 11.04 8.56 -2.88
C ASN A 91 9.97 9.67 -2.82
N LEU A 92 8.69 9.31 -2.84
CA LEU A 92 7.59 10.26 -2.81
C LEU A 92 7.43 10.89 -1.42
N ARG A 93 7.01 12.15 -1.41
CA ARG A 93 6.61 12.88 -0.18
C ARG A 93 5.14 13.24 -0.17
N ASP A 94 4.56 13.43 -1.35
CA ASP A 94 3.16 13.77 -1.49
C ASP A 94 2.28 12.52 -1.29
N ILE A 95 1.45 12.58 -0.24
CA ILE A 95 0.59 11.48 0.18
C ILE A 95 -0.42 11.07 -0.90
N HIS A 96 -0.86 12.00 -1.75
CA HIS A 96 -1.77 11.70 -2.84
C HIS A 96 -1.15 10.72 -3.84
N TYR A 97 0.10 10.98 -4.24
CA TYR A 97 0.82 10.12 -5.16
C TYR A 97 1.23 8.79 -4.53
N ILE A 98 1.51 8.76 -3.23
CA ILE A 98 1.75 7.52 -2.47
C ILE A 98 0.53 6.61 -2.53
N TYR A 99 -0.66 7.12 -2.22
CA TYR A 99 -1.90 6.34 -2.30
C TYR A 99 -2.18 5.84 -3.71
N ARG A 100 -2.05 6.72 -4.72
CA ARG A 100 -2.27 6.34 -6.12
C ARG A 100 -1.30 5.23 -6.55
N GLY A 101 -0.02 5.33 -6.17
CA GLY A 101 0.97 4.30 -6.41
C GLY A 101 0.64 2.97 -5.73
N LEU A 102 0.29 2.99 -4.44
CA LEU A 102 -0.11 1.78 -3.71
C LEU A 102 -1.37 1.12 -4.28
N CYS A 103 -2.37 1.90 -4.68
CA CYS A 103 -3.55 1.38 -5.38
C CYS A 103 -3.15 0.73 -6.71
N TYR A 104 -2.30 1.36 -7.50
CA TYR A 104 -1.83 0.82 -8.79
C TYR A 104 -1.08 -0.51 -8.64
N LEU A 105 -0.36 -0.72 -7.52
CA LEU A 105 0.22 -2.02 -7.20
C LEU A 105 -0.86 -3.08 -6.93
N GLY A 106 -1.98 -2.71 -6.31
CA GLY A 106 -3.05 -3.60 -5.86
C GLY A 106 -4.11 -3.98 -6.89
N PHE A 107 -4.15 -3.31 -8.05
CA PHE A 107 -5.11 -3.56 -9.12
C PHE A 107 -4.44 -4.14 -10.37
N ASP A 108 -5.24 -4.82 -11.19
CA ASP A 108 -4.85 -5.21 -12.54
C ASP A 108 -5.03 -4.00 -13.47
N ILE A 109 -3.92 -3.28 -13.69
CA ILE A 109 -3.88 -2.05 -14.49
C ILE A 109 -2.83 -2.18 -15.58
N ASP A 110 -3.09 -1.54 -16.71
CA ASP A 110 -2.13 -1.50 -17.81
C ASP A 110 -0.86 -0.74 -17.40
N ASN A 111 0.29 -1.24 -17.86
CA ASN A 111 1.59 -0.66 -17.55
C ASN A 111 1.73 0.80 -18.01
N SER A 112 0.99 1.23 -19.03
CA SER A 112 0.97 2.63 -19.49
C SER A 112 0.52 3.61 -18.40
N TYR A 113 -0.45 3.24 -17.56
CA TYR A 113 -0.87 4.07 -16.42
C TYR A 113 0.22 4.17 -15.35
N ILE A 114 1.00 3.10 -15.16
CA ILE A 114 2.16 3.12 -14.26
C ILE A 114 3.24 4.06 -14.81
N ASP A 115 3.52 3.99 -16.11
CA ASP A 115 4.49 4.87 -16.76
C ASP A 115 4.09 6.35 -16.67
N GLU A 116 2.80 6.65 -16.87
CA GLU A 116 2.24 7.99 -16.68
C GLU A 116 2.42 8.48 -15.24
N LEU A 117 2.07 7.66 -14.25
CA LEU A 117 2.22 8.01 -12.84
C LEU A 117 3.69 8.26 -12.48
N ILE A 118 4.62 7.39 -12.92
CA ILE A 118 6.05 7.58 -12.67
C ILE A 118 6.53 8.90 -13.29
N LYS A 119 6.04 9.27 -14.48
CA LYS A 119 6.37 10.55 -15.11
C LYS A 119 5.82 11.74 -14.33
N GLU A 120 4.59 11.67 -13.83
CA GLU A 120 3.99 12.73 -12.98
C GLU A 120 4.77 12.93 -11.67
N CYS A 121 5.30 11.84 -11.12
CA CYS A 121 6.04 11.82 -9.85
C CYS A 121 7.47 12.39 -9.92
N LYS A 122 8.04 12.63 -11.12
CA LYS A 122 9.47 12.97 -11.27
C LYS A 122 9.93 14.27 -10.59
N ASP A 123 9.01 15.11 -10.13
CA ASP A 123 9.30 16.39 -9.48
C ASP A 123 8.50 16.63 -8.18
N LYS A 124 8.00 15.56 -7.54
CA LYS A 124 7.09 15.60 -6.37
C LYS A 124 7.66 14.84 -5.17
#